data_AF-A0A4Q0J3N6-F1
#
_entry.id   AF-A0A4Q0J3N6-F1
#
_cell.length_a   1.000
_cell.length_b   1.000
_cell.length_c   1.000
_cell.angle_alpha   90.00
_cell.angle_beta   90.00
_cell.angle_gamma   90.00
#
_symmetry.space_group_name_H-M   'P 1'
#
loop_
_entity.id
_entity.type
_entity.pdbx_description
1 polymer ?
#
loop_
_entity_poly.entity_id
_entity_poly.type
_entity_poly.pdbx_seq_one_letter_code
_entity_poly.pdbx_strand_id
1 'polypeptide(L)'
;MNNHWHTNFPQTQEGKVTFAYRMMPHGALDVASVNRFGMEQAQPLVHVLAKNASEIKAPVAIDNPNVVVSVVKDGGDGKSMIVRLRSVSDKEEQVNVSYPRATPSGSYICEREEEPSSEFDGALSMPPYGMATLLLKWQ
;
A
#
# COMPACT_ATOMS: atom_id res chain seq x y z
N MET A 1 -27.69 5.65 -13.36
CA MET A 1 -26.52 6.05 -14.18
C MET A 1 -26.82 5.76 -15.65
N ASN A 2 -26.40 6.62 -16.58
CA ASN A 2 -26.63 6.46 -18.04
C ASN A 2 -25.33 6.03 -18.74
N ASN A 3 -25.30 4.85 -19.33
CA ASN A 3 -24.23 4.43 -20.22
C ASN A 3 -24.71 4.56 -21.66
N HIS A 4 -24.44 5.70 -22.31
CA HIS A 4 -24.75 5.90 -23.72
C HIS A 4 -23.65 5.25 -24.59
N TRP A 5 -23.59 3.92 -24.57
CA TRP A 5 -22.80 3.14 -25.52
C TRP A 5 -23.65 1.98 -26.03
N HIS A 6 -23.68 1.73 -27.34
CA HIS A 6 -24.38 0.61 -27.97
C HIS A 6 -23.72 -0.76 -27.69
N THR A 7 -23.19 -0.98 -26.48
CA THR A 7 -22.79 -2.30 -26.01
C THR A 7 -23.99 -2.99 -25.37
N ASN A 8 -23.97 -4.33 -25.27
CA ASN A 8 -25.07 -5.17 -24.77
C ASN A 8 -25.40 -5.00 -23.27
N PHE A 9 -25.30 -3.79 -22.72
CA PHE A 9 -25.60 -3.47 -21.32
C PHE A 9 -26.80 -2.50 -21.23
N PRO A 10 -27.66 -2.64 -20.20
CA PRO A 10 -28.77 -1.70 -19.97
C PRO A 10 -28.29 -0.25 -19.89
N GLN A 11 -28.96 0.65 -20.62
CA GLN A 11 -28.65 2.08 -20.66
C GLN A 11 -28.86 2.75 -19.30
N THR A 12 -29.84 2.28 -18.52
CA THR A 12 -30.14 2.77 -17.18
C THR A 12 -29.73 1.74 -16.14
N GLN A 13 -29.06 2.21 -15.09
CA GLN A 13 -28.89 1.47 -13.85
C GLN A 13 -29.99 1.92 -12.88
N GLU A 14 -31.05 1.13 -12.81
CA GLU A 14 -32.18 1.33 -11.89
C GLU A 14 -31.89 0.78 -10.49
N GLY A 15 -32.72 1.14 -9.52
CA GLY A 15 -32.57 0.72 -8.12
C GLY A 15 -31.87 1.75 -7.23
N LYS A 16 -31.77 1.44 -5.94
CA LYS A 16 -31.13 2.31 -4.95
C LYS A 16 -29.62 2.24 -5.11
N VAL A 17 -28.98 3.40 -5.24
CA VAL A 17 -27.52 3.53 -5.34
C VAL A 17 -27.03 4.50 -4.27
N THR A 18 -25.93 4.16 -3.60
CA THR A 18 -25.26 5.04 -2.64
C THR A 18 -23.95 5.54 -3.23
N PHE A 19 -23.76 6.87 -3.22
CA PHE A 19 -22.51 7.50 -3.60
C PHE A 19 -21.84 8.09 -2.36
N ALA A 20 -20.61 7.68 -2.09
CA ALA A 20 -19.79 8.23 -1.01
C ALA A 20 -18.62 9.02 -1.62
N TYR A 21 -18.51 10.29 -1.27
CA TYR A 21 -17.42 11.17 -1.67
C TYR A 21 -16.83 11.88 -0.46
N ARG A 22 -15.59 12.33 -0.60
CA ARG A 22 -14.83 13.03 0.43
C ARG A 22 -14.02 14.13 -0.24
N MET A 23 -13.99 15.30 0.37
CA MET A 23 -13.26 16.46 -0.13
C MET A 23 -12.41 17.02 0.99
N MET A 24 -11.14 17.29 0.71
CA MET A 24 -10.22 17.93 1.63
C MET A 24 -9.68 19.21 0.98
N PRO A 25 -10.20 20.38 1.34
CA PRO A 25 -9.55 21.64 1.00
C PRO A 25 -8.12 21.64 1.58
N HIS A 26 -7.13 22.01 0.77
CA HIS A 26 -5.75 22.12 1.19
C HIS A 26 -5.11 23.38 0.59
N GLY A 27 -3.98 23.81 1.16
CA GLY A 27 -3.19 24.92 0.64
C GLY A 27 -2.32 24.48 -0.53
N ALA A 28 -1.05 24.89 -0.51
CA ALA A 28 -0.05 24.35 -1.44
C ALA A 28 -0.08 22.81 -1.42
N LEU A 29 0.19 22.21 -2.58
CA LEU A 29 0.11 20.76 -2.75
C LEU A 29 1.16 20.06 -1.87
N ASP A 30 0.67 19.26 -0.93
CA ASP A 30 1.43 18.23 -0.23
C ASP A 30 0.94 16.87 -0.74
N VAL A 31 1.73 16.25 -1.63
CA VAL A 31 1.36 15.00 -2.31
C VAL A 31 1.19 13.84 -1.34
N ALA A 32 1.99 13.78 -0.26
CA ALA A 32 1.89 12.75 0.76
C ALA A 32 0.56 12.89 1.52
N SER A 33 0.25 14.09 2.00
CA SER A 33 -0.97 14.35 2.76
C SER A 33 -2.23 14.11 1.93
N VAL A 34 -2.26 14.56 0.68
CA VAL A 34 -3.42 14.37 -0.22
C VAL A 34 -3.60 12.90 -0.59
N ASN A 35 -2.51 12.18 -0.91
CA ASN A 35 -2.59 10.77 -1.24
C ASN A 35 -3.08 9.94 -0.04
N ARG A 36 -2.52 10.20 1.14
CA ARG A 36 -2.93 9.54 2.39
C ARG A 36 -4.40 9.78 2.70
N PHE A 37 -4.88 11.02 2.59
CA PHE A 37 -6.29 11.33 2.78
C PHE A 37 -7.17 10.48 1.87
N GLY A 38 -6.86 10.40 0.57
CA GLY A 38 -7.61 9.61 -0.40
C GLY A 38 -7.61 8.11 -0.09
N MET A 39 -6.45 7.56 0.26
CA MET A 39 -6.31 6.14 0.60
C MET A 39 -7.11 5.74 1.84
N GLU A 40 -7.03 6.53 2.91
CA GLU A 40 -7.72 6.23 4.18
C GLU A 40 -9.25 6.22 4.03
N GLN A 41 -9.82 6.86 2.99
CA GLN A 41 -11.27 6.79 2.74
C GLN A 41 -11.74 5.42 2.23
N ALA A 42 -10.85 4.68 1.57
CA ALA A 42 -11.13 3.34 1.05
C ALA A 42 -10.66 2.22 1.99
N GLN A 43 -9.91 2.57 3.04
CA GLN A 43 -9.28 1.63 3.98
C GLN A 43 -9.76 1.93 5.41
N PRO A 44 -10.97 1.48 5.79
CA PRO A 44 -11.48 1.72 7.13
C PRO A 44 -10.64 1.00 8.18
N LEU A 45 -10.56 1.59 9.38
CA LEU A 45 -9.95 0.92 10.53
C LEU A 45 -10.72 -0.37 10.85
N VAL A 46 -10.01 -1.49 10.88
CA VAL A 46 -10.53 -2.78 11.31
C VAL A 46 -10.16 -2.97 12.77
N HIS A 47 -11.15 -3.18 13.63
CA HIS A 47 -10.95 -3.48 15.05
C HIS A 47 -11.57 -4.84 15.39
N VAL A 48 -10.99 -5.52 16.37
CA VAL A 48 -11.47 -6.81 16.87
C VAL A 48 -11.46 -6.78 18.40
N LEU A 49 -12.52 -7.32 19.02
CA LEU A 49 -12.59 -7.48 20.47
C LEU A 49 -11.75 -8.69 20.90
N ALA A 50 -10.85 -8.50 21.85
CA ALA A 50 -10.00 -9.57 22.39
C ALA A 50 -9.99 -9.52 23.93
N LYS A 51 -10.03 -10.69 24.58
CA LYS A 51 -10.03 -10.81 26.05
C LYS A 51 -8.73 -10.30 26.69
N ASN A 52 -7.61 -10.56 26.04
CA ASN A 52 -6.27 -10.12 26.44
C ASN A 52 -5.67 -9.33 25.28
N ALA A 53 -6.14 -8.10 25.08
CA ALA A 53 -5.64 -7.25 24.01
C ALA A 53 -4.16 -6.91 24.26
N SER A 54 -3.32 -7.24 23.29
CA SER A 54 -1.94 -6.76 23.18
C SER A 54 -1.82 -5.80 22.01
N GLU A 55 -0.84 -4.90 22.07
CA GLU A 55 -0.52 -4.03 20.94
C GLU A 55 -0.19 -4.88 19.69
N ILE A 56 -0.83 -4.57 18.57
CA ILE A 56 -0.53 -5.19 17.27
C ILE A 56 0.50 -4.30 16.57
N LYS A 57 1.69 -4.85 16.36
CA LYS A 57 2.76 -4.17 15.61
C LYS A 57 2.67 -4.50 14.13
N ALA A 58 2.86 -3.49 13.29
CA ALA A 58 2.91 -3.67 11.84
C ALA A 58 4.11 -4.56 11.45
N PRO A 59 3.97 -5.43 10.42
CA PRO A 59 5.09 -6.23 9.93
C PRO A 59 6.17 -5.37 9.26
N VAL A 60 5.77 -4.22 8.70
CA VAL A 60 6.65 -3.27 8.00
C VAL A 60 6.25 -1.85 8.36
N ALA A 61 7.23 -0.98 8.51
CA ALA A 61 7.07 0.46 8.56
C ALA A 61 8.13 1.16 7.69
N ILE A 62 7.81 2.38 7.25
CA ILE A 62 8.66 3.24 6.44
C ILE A 62 8.77 4.63 7.07
N ASP A 63 9.83 5.37 6.77
CA ASP A 63 10.13 6.68 7.36
C ASP A 63 9.89 7.87 6.41
N ASN A 64 9.60 7.63 5.13
CA ASN A 64 9.33 8.68 4.15
C ASN A 64 7.83 8.78 3.83
N PRO A 65 7.17 9.93 4.13
CA PRO A 65 5.74 10.11 3.86
C PRO A 65 5.37 10.21 2.37
N ASN A 66 6.33 10.49 1.48
CA ASN A 66 6.13 10.49 0.03
C ASN A 66 6.17 9.07 -0.58
N VAL A 67 6.42 8.05 0.23
CA VAL A 67 6.34 6.64 -0.16
C VAL A 67 5.21 5.99 0.61
N VAL A 68 4.46 5.11 -0.03
CA VAL A 68 3.36 4.37 0.59
C VAL A 68 3.56 2.87 0.45
N VAL A 69 3.18 2.12 1.49
CA VAL A 69 3.02 0.66 1.41
C VAL A 69 1.68 0.38 0.74
N SER A 70 1.72 -0.03 -0.52
CA SER A 70 0.53 -0.26 -1.35
C SER A 70 0.02 -1.69 -1.32
N VAL A 71 0.89 -2.66 -1.04
CA VAL A 71 0.54 -4.07 -0.91
C VAL A 71 1.28 -4.66 0.28
N VAL A 72 0.55 -5.45 1.07
CA VAL A 72 1.10 -6.41 2.04
C VAL A 72 0.27 -7.69 1.88
N LYS A 73 0.90 -8.78 1.44
CA LYS A 73 0.21 -10.07 1.27
C LYS A 73 1.15 -11.23 1.61
N ASP A 74 0.58 -12.40 1.86
CA ASP A 74 1.34 -13.65 1.94
C ASP A 74 2.01 -13.96 0.59
N GLY A 75 3.21 -14.51 0.62
CA GLY A 75 3.94 -14.94 -0.58
C GLY A 75 3.42 -16.25 -1.19
N GLY A 76 2.43 -16.89 -0.58
CA GLY A 76 1.79 -18.14 -1.02
C GLY A 76 2.27 -19.38 -0.27
N ASP A 77 3.29 -19.24 0.59
CA ASP A 77 3.91 -20.34 1.33
C ASP A 77 3.65 -20.29 2.85
N GLY A 78 2.96 -19.25 3.35
CA GLY A 78 2.74 -19.03 4.77
C GLY A 78 4.00 -18.65 5.57
N LYS A 79 5.14 -18.48 4.89
CA LYS A 79 6.46 -18.22 5.48
C LYS A 79 7.12 -16.97 4.91
N SER A 80 6.50 -16.36 3.92
CA SER A 80 7.00 -15.16 3.27
C SER A 80 5.89 -14.14 3.06
N MET A 81 6.30 -12.89 2.89
CA MET A 81 5.41 -11.76 2.69
C MET A 81 5.90 -10.94 1.51
N ILE A 82 4.98 -10.57 0.63
CA ILE A 82 5.22 -9.62 -0.45
C ILE A 82 4.77 -8.24 0.02
N VAL A 83 5.68 -7.28 -0.11
CA VAL A 83 5.47 -5.89 0.26
C VAL A 83 5.76 -5.02 -0.94
N ARG A 84 4.83 -4.15 -1.32
CA ARG A 84 5.02 -3.22 -2.45
C ARG A 84 5.01 -1.78 -1.98
N LEU A 85 6.11 -1.10 -2.26
CA LEU A 85 6.27 0.33 -2.03
C LEU A 85 5.98 1.09 -3.30
N ARG A 86 5.40 2.29 -3.16
CA ARG A 86 5.16 3.21 -4.28
C ARG A 86 5.50 4.63 -3.86
N SER A 87 6.31 5.33 -4.65
CA SER A 87 6.46 6.79 -4.52
C SER A 87 5.22 7.49 -5.07
N VAL A 88 4.75 8.51 -4.35
CA VAL A 88 3.63 9.36 -4.78
C VAL A 88 4.10 10.74 -5.24
N SER A 89 5.40 11.02 -5.19
CA SER A 89 5.99 12.28 -5.62
C SER A 89 6.57 12.19 -7.04
N ASP A 90 6.75 13.37 -7.66
CA ASP A 90 7.44 13.55 -8.94
C ASP A 90 8.97 13.64 -8.80
N LYS A 91 9.51 13.29 -7.62
CA LYS A 91 10.93 13.35 -7.30
C LYS A 91 11.47 11.98 -6.95
N GLU A 92 12.78 11.86 -7.01
CA GLU A 92 13.47 10.72 -6.42
C GLU A 92 13.36 10.80 -4.90
N GLU A 93 12.97 9.70 -4.26
CA GLU A 93 12.71 9.61 -2.82
C GLU A 93 13.61 8.54 -2.20
N GLN A 94 14.20 8.84 -1.04
CA GLN A 94 14.89 7.82 -0.23
C GLN A 94 13.95 7.31 0.84
N VAL A 95 13.89 6.00 1.04
CA VAL A 95 13.03 5.39 2.07
C VAL A 95 13.76 4.29 2.82
N ASN A 96 13.71 4.33 4.15
CA ASN A 96 14.15 3.25 5.00
C ASN A 96 12.96 2.38 5.39
N VAL A 97 13.16 1.07 5.40
CA VAL A 97 12.19 0.06 5.77
C VAL A 97 12.61 -0.57 7.09
N SER A 98 11.67 -0.64 8.03
CA SER A 98 11.85 -1.25 9.35
C SER A 98 10.77 -2.29 9.62
N TYR A 99 11.01 -3.13 10.63
CA TYR A 99 10.14 -4.28 10.94
C TYR A 99 9.69 -4.26 12.41
N PRO A 100 8.68 -3.44 12.79
CA PRO A 100 8.28 -3.26 14.18
C PRO A 100 7.80 -4.55 14.88
N ARG A 101 7.23 -5.49 14.13
CA ARG A 101 6.72 -6.76 14.66
C ARG A 101 7.85 -7.76 14.98
N ALA A 102 8.71 -8.03 14.02
CA ALA A 102 9.82 -8.96 14.10
C ALA A 102 10.76 -8.71 12.93
N THR A 103 12.06 -9.00 13.08
CA THR A 103 13.02 -8.94 11.98
C THR A 103 12.87 -10.17 11.08
N PRO A 104 12.73 -10.02 9.75
CA PRO A 104 12.66 -11.15 8.83
C PRO A 104 14.00 -11.92 8.81
N SER A 105 13.94 -13.22 8.50
CA SER A 105 15.13 -14.07 8.33
C SER A 105 15.88 -13.78 7.03
N GLY A 106 15.21 -13.13 6.07
CA GLY A 106 15.82 -12.60 4.86
C GLY A 106 14.89 -11.61 4.18
N SER A 107 15.47 -10.60 3.55
CA SER A 107 14.76 -9.58 2.78
C SER A 107 15.39 -9.44 1.40
N TYR A 108 14.54 -9.43 0.37
CA TYR A 108 14.99 -9.44 -1.02
C TYR A 108 14.21 -8.43 -1.86
N ILE A 109 14.88 -7.81 -2.81
CA ILE A 109 14.24 -7.02 -3.86
C ILE A 109 13.71 -7.97 -4.94
N CYS A 110 12.50 -7.70 -5.44
CA CYS A 110 11.91 -8.38 -6.58
C CYS A 110 11.85 -7.41 -7.77
N GLU A 111 12.80 -7.52 -8.69
CA GLU A 111 12.81 -6.72 -9.94
C GLU A 111 11.71 -7.15 -10.91
N ARG A 112 11.39 -8.45 -10.94
CA ARG A 112 10.36 -9.02 -11.80
C ARG A 112 9.33 -9.75 -10.95
N GLU A 113 8.09 -9.29 -11.05
CA GLU A 113 6.95 -9.88 -10.33
C GLU A 113 7.21 -10.01 -8.81
N GLU A 114 7.21 -11.23 -8.30
CA GLU A 114 7.44 -11.60 -6.90
C GLU A 114 8.66 -12.53 -6.77
N GLU A 115 9.52 -12.56 -7.80
CA GLU A 115 10.74 -13.37 -7.82
C GLU A 115 11.91 -12.59 -7.16
N PRO A 116 12.56 -13.15 -6.14
CA PRO A 116 13.68 -12.49 -5.47
C PRO A 116 14.90 -12.41 -6.39
N SER A 117 15.54 -11.25 -6.44
CA SER A 117 16.66 -10.94 -7.35
C SER A 117 17.96 -10.60 -6.60
N SER A 118 17.88 -9.74 -5.60
CA SER A 118 19.02 -9.31 -4.78
C SER A 118 18.61 -9.16 -3.32
N GLU A 119 19.59 -9.21 -2.41
CA GLU A 119 19.35 -8.93 -0.99
C GLU A 119 18.99 -7.46 -0.79
N PHE A 120 18.09 -7.22 0.15
CA PHE A 120 17.65 -5.90 0.55
C PHE A 120 18.25 -5.54 1.90
N ASP A 121 18.95 -4.40 1.96
CA ASP A 121 19.72 -3.93 3.11
C ASP A 121 18.98 -2.94 4.03
N GLY A 122 17.73 -2.63 3.71
CA GLY A 122 16.86 -1.77 4.53
C GLY A 122 16.58 -0.38 3.93
N ALA A 123 17.26 0.04 2.88
CA ALA A 123 17.03 1.35 2.23
C ALA A 123 16.84 1.24 0.71
N LEU A 124 15.94 2.07 0.15
CA LEU A 124 15.72 2.15 -1.29
C LEU A 124 15.74 3.59 -1.78
N SER A 125 16.37 3.79 -2.94
CA SER A 125 16.07 4.93 -3.79
C SER A 125 14.88 4.60 -4.70
N MET A 126 13.83 5.40 -4.61
CA MET A 126 12.61 5.26 -5.39
C MET A 126 12.59 6.33 -6.47
N PRO A 127 12.53 5.97 -7.77
CA PRO A 127 12.39 6.98 -8.82
C PRO A 127 11.04 7.71 -8.71
N PRO A 128 10.88 8.87 -9.37
CA PRO A 128 9.60 9.58 -9.46
C PRO A 128 8.45 8.64 -9.83
N TYR A 129 7.39 8.63 -9.01
CA TYR A 129 6.23 7.73 -9.14
C TYR A 129 6.57 6.23 -9.24
N GLY A 130 7.78 5.85 -8.84
CA GLY A 130 8.33 4.51 -8.93
C GLY A 130 7.65 3.53 -7.99
N MET A 131 7.89 2.24 -8.24
CA MET A 131 7.45 1.14 -7.40
C MET A 131 8.61 0.17 -7.15
N ALA A 132 8.64 -0.41 -5.97
CA ALA A 132 9.55 -1.48 -5.59
C ALA A 132 8.77 -2.60 -4.90
N THR A 133 9.14 -3.85 -5.19
CA THR A 133 8.55 -5.02 -4.53
C THR A 133 9.62 -5.70 -3.71
N LEU A 134 9.28 -6.07 -2.49
CA LEU A 134 10.14 -6.79 -1.55
C LEU A 134 9.51 -8.14 -1.20
N LEU A 135 10.34 -9.17 -1.10
CA LEU A 135 10.01 -10.45 -0.48
C LEU A 135 10.69 -10.51 0.89
N LEU A 136 9.88 -10.64 1.94
CA LEU A 136 10.35 -10.82 3.32
C LEU A 136 10.11 -12.28 3.73
N LYS A 137 11.15 -12.98 4.17
CA LYS A 137 11.05 -14.36 4.69
C LYS A 137 11.00 -14.36 6.22
N TRP A 138 10.20 -15.24 6.78
CA TRP A 138 10.01 -15.44 8.21
C TRP A 138 10.45 -16.87 8.58
N GLN A 139 10.86 -17.09 9.83
CA GLN A 139 11.20 -18.43 10.34
C GLN A 139 9.95 -19.23 10.69
#